data_AF-A0A832S621-F1
#
_entry.id   AF-A0A832S621-F1
#
_cell.length_a   1.000
_cell.length_b   1.000
_cell.length_c   1.000
_cell.angle_alpha   90.00
_cell.angle_beta   90.00
_cell.angle_gamma   90.00
#
_symmetry.space_group_name_H-M   'P 1'
#
loop_
_entity.id
_entity.type
_entity.pdbx_description
1 polymer ?
#
loop_
_entity_poly.entity_id
_entity_poly.type
_entity_poly.pdbx_seq_one_letter_code
_entity_poly.pdbx_strand_id
1 'polypeptide(L)'
;MAFNFYLNGDFLAFVHGQTAWGRYQGNPLEFLIDGYHGSMYTTFEAVVTAIFILIFILFFKKIRFSYWLLCMYSVFIPLSTGIQSMPRYILVIFPLYILFADISKNRMSEDIFTLFFAIMQGFLMVFWTNSFNLII
;
A
#
# COMPACT_ATOMS: atom_id res chain seq x y z
N MET A 1 17.33 10.58 -9.31
CA MET A 1 18.62 10.61 -8.58
C MET A 1 19.63 11.54 -9.24
N ALA A 2 20.11 11.29 -10.47
CA ALA A 2 21.06 12.19 -11.16
C ALA A 2 20.55 13.63 -11.34
N PHE A 3 19.26 13.80 -11.64
CA PHE A 3 18.62 15.12 -11.71
C PHE A 3 18.59 15.83 -10.34
N ASN A 4 18.35 15.11 -9.24
CA ASN A 4 18.40 15.67 -7.89
C ASN A 4 19.82 16.12 -7.52
N PHE A 5 20.83 15.35 -7.92
CA PHE A 5 22.24 15.71 -7.74
C PHE A 5 22.60 16.98 -8.52
N TYR A 6 22.14 17.10 -9.76
CA TYR A 6 22.35 18.32 -10.56
C TYR A 6 21.71 19.56 -9.92
N LEU A 7 20.53 19.43 -9.33
CA LEU A 7 19.81 20.56 -8.72
C LEU A 7 20.29 20.90 -7.30
N ASN A 8 20.55 19.90 -6.46
CA ASN A 8 20.75 20.09 -5.02
C ASN A 8 22.15 19.70 -4.55
N GLY A 9 23.01 19.16 -5.43
CA GLY A 9 24.30 18.56 -5.05
C GLY A 9 24.18 17.24 -4.29
N ASP A 10 22.96 16.75 -4.07
CA ASP A 10 22.67 15.55 -3.29
C ASP A 10 21.94 14.50 -4.14
N PHE A 11 22.62 13.37 -4.34
CA PHE A 11 22.11 12.25 -5.13
C PHE A 11 20.94 11.56 -4.44
N LEU A 12 20.93 11.55 -3.10
CA LEU A 12 19.94 10.90 -2.24
C LEU A 12 18.92 11.87 -1.65
N ALA A 13 18.80 13.08 -2.20
CA ALA A 13 17.88 14.12 -1.71
C ALA A 13 16.44 13.62 -1.49
N PHE A 14 15.96 12.68 -2.31
CA PHE A 14 14.64 12.06 -2.12
C PHE A 14 14.55 11.23 -0.83
N VAL A 15 15.58 10.45 -0.53
CA VAL A 15 15.65 9.62 0.69
C VAL A 15 15.74 10.52 1.90
N HIS A 16 16.60 11.54 1.87
CA HIS A 16 16.70 12.51 2.96
C HIS A 16 15.38 13.26 3.16
N GLY A 17 14.68 13.59 2.07
CA GLY A 17 13.36 14.21 2.10
C GLY A 17 12.29 13.35 2.79
N GLN A 18 12.37 12.02 2.77
CA GLN A 18 11.39 11.15 3.45
C GLN A 18 11.33 11.40 4.96
N THR A 19 12.44 11.82 5.58
CA THR A 19 12.46 12.11 7.02
C THR A 19 11.53 13.27 7.39
N ALA A 20 11.35 14.25 6.49
CA ALA A 20 10.41 15.36 6.70
C ALA A 20 8.93 14.90 6.71
N TRP A 21 8.65 13.71 6.17
CA TRP A 21 7.32 13.09 6.17
C TRP A 21 7.16 12.10 7.33
N GLY A 22 8.10 12.09 8.29
CA GLY A 22 8.08 11.14 9.40
C GLY A 22 8.38 9.70 8.99
N ARG A 23 8.84 9.47 7.76
CA ARG A 23 9.20 8.14 7.27
C ARG A 23 10.67 7.84 7.55
N TYR A 24 10.89 6.70 8.18
CA TYR A 24 12.21 6.16 8.48
C TYR A 24 12.20 4.66 8.26
N GLN A 25 13.38 4.12 7.94
CA GLN A 25 13.51 2.68 7.75
C GLN A 25 13.36 1.97 9.10
N GLY A 26 12.44 1.01 9.18
CA GLY A 26 12.12 0.30 10.41
C GLY A 26 11.52 -1.07 10.13
N ASN A 27 11.09 -1.74 11.19
CA ASN A 27 10.52 -3.07 11.09
C ASN A 27 9.05 -3.00 10.64
N PRO A 28 8.67 -3.65 9.52
CA PRO A 28 7.29 -3.67 9.04
C PRO A 28 6.25 -4.15 10.07
N LEU A 29 6.62 -5.11 10.92
CA LEU A 29 5.73 -5.64 11.95
C LEU A 29 5.52 -4.64 13.09
N GLU A 30 6.56 -3.90 13.44
CA GLU A 30 6.51 -2.84 14.45
C GLU A 30 5.58 -1.72 13.96
N PHE A 31 5.73 -1.27 12.70
CA PHE A 31 4.82 -0.28 12.11
C PHE A 31 3.36 -0.73 12.05
N LEU A 32 3.09 -2.03 11.86
CA LEU A 32 1.72 -2.57 11.92
C LEU A 32 1.15 -2.51 13.34
N ILE A 33 1.93 -2.91 14.34
CA ILE A 33 1.52 -2.94 15.74
C ILE A 33 1.34 -1.50 16.26
N ASP A 34 2.32 -0.63 16.02
CA ASP A 34 2.27 0.76 16.42
C ASP A 34 1.14 1.50 15.70
N GLY A 35 0.95 1.22 14.41
CA GLY A 35 -0.17 1.75 13.63
C GLY A 35 -1.52 1.37 14.25
N TYR A 36 -1.67 0.11 14.68
CA TYR A 36 -2.89 -0.37 15.35
C TYR A 36 -3.16 0.35 16.67
N HIS A 37 -2.12 0.60 17.48
CA HIS A 37 -2.22 1.32 18.76
C HIS A 37 -2.23 2.85 18.63
N GLY A 38 -2.07 3.39 17.43
CA GLY A 38 -1.99 4.82 17.17
C GLY A 38 -3.35 5.52 17.12
N SER A 39 -3.42 6.55 16.28
CA SER A 39 -4.66 7.28 15.99
C SER A 39 -5.68 6.42 15.22
N MET A 40 -6.94 6.83 15.20
CA MET A 40 -7.99 6.16 14.41
C MET A 40 -7.59 5.97 12.93
N TYR A 41 -6.84 6.91 12.37
CA TYR A 41 -6.38 6.85 10.97
C TYR A 41 -5.31 5.78 10.77
N THR A 42 -4.27 5.78 11.61
CA THR A 42 -3.21 4.77 11.55
C THR A 42 -3.73 3.38 11.88
N THR A 43 -4.72 3.27 12.78
CA THR A 43 -5.39 2.00 13.07
C THR A 43 -6.14 1.49 11.84
N PHE A 44 -6.85 2.36 11.11
CA PHE A 44 -7.51 1.99 9.86
C PHE A 44 -6.51 1.47 8.83
N GLU A 45 -5.39 2.16 8.63
CA GLU A 45 -4.34 1.73 7.69
C GLU A 45 -3.71 0.40 8.10
N ALA A 46 -3.41 0.22 9.40
CA ALA A 46 -2.88 -1.03 9.93
C ALA A 46 -3.83 -2.22 9.73
N VAL A 47 -5.12 -2.02 10.03
CA VAL A 47 -6.14 -3.06 9.87
C VAL A 47 -6.32 -3.43 8.40
N VAL A 48 -6.43 -2.46 7.50
CA VAL A 48 -6.55 -2.70 6.06
C VAL A 48 -5.32 -3.44 5.54
N THR A 49 -4.12 -3.01 5.94
CA THR A 49 -2.86 -3.66 5.56
C THR A 49 -2.80 -5.10 6.04
N ALA A 50 -3.15 -5.34 7.31
CA ALA A 50 -3.19 -6.68 7.89
C ALA A 50 -4.18 -7.60 7.17
N ILE A 51 -5.37 -7.09 6.81
CA ILE A 51 -6.37 -7.84 6.04
C ILE A 51 -5.79 -8.25 4.68
N PHE A 52 -5.15 -7.34 3.95
CA PHE A 52 -4.61 -7.67 2.63
C PHE A 52 -3.38 -8.59 2.70
N ILE A 53 -2.52 -8.46 3.71
CA ILE A 53 -1.44 -9.43 3.97
C ILE A 53 -2.04 -10.82 4.22
N LEU A 54 -3.08 -10.91 5.05
CA LEU A 54 -3.78 -12.16 5.33
C LEU A 54 -4.41 -12.76 4.06
N ILE A 55 -5.04 -11.94 3.21
CA ILE A 55 -5.54 -12.37 1.89
C ILE A 55 -4.40 -12.94 1.05
N PHE A 56 -3.26 -12.25 0.93
CA PHE A 56 -2.12 -12.77 0.15
C PHE A 56 -1.53 -14.06 0.71
N ILE A 57 -1.52 -14.23 2.03
CA ILE A 57 -1.09 -15.48 2.68
C ILE A 57 -2.10 -16.61 2.40
N LEU A 58 -3.40 -16.39 2.58
CA LEU A 58 -4.42 -17.42 2.38
C LEU A 58 -4.49 -17.90 0.92
N PHE A 59 -4.31 -16.98 -0.03
CA PHE A 59 -4.47 -17.27 -1.45
C PHE A 59 -3.13 -17.43 -2.20
N PHE A 60 -2.03 -17.70 -1.50
CA PHE A 60 -0.71 -17.86 -2.12
C PHE A 60 -0.64 -18.98 -3.18
N LYS A 61 -1.48 -20.02 -3.04
CA LYS A 61 -1.58 -21.13 -4.01
C LYS A 61 -2.49 -20.84 -5.20
N LYS A 62 -3.26 -19.75 -5.17
CA LYS A 62 -4.20 -19.39 -6.24
C LYS A 62 -3.55 -18.62 -7.38
N ILE A 63 -2.42 -17.98 -7.10
CA ILE A 63 -1.67 -17.19 -8.08
C ILE A 63 -0.28 -17.79 -8.28
N ARG A 64 0.37 -17.46 -9.40
CA ARG A 64 1.75 -17.86 -9.64
C ARG A 64 2.64 -17.30 -8.54
N PHE A 65 3.64 -18.07 -8.10
CA PHE A 65 4.56 -17.66 -7.05
C PHE A 65 5.24 -16.30 -7.35
N SER A 66 5.56 -16.02 -8.61
CA SER A 66 6.10 -14.71 -9.03
C SER A 66 5.15 -13.56 -8.76
N TYR A 67 3.84 -13.74 -8.95
CA TYR A 67 2.82 -12.73 -8.64
C TYR A 67 2.60 -12.58 -7.15
N TRP A 68 2.63 -13.69 -6.40
CA TRP A 68 2.58 -13.64 -4.95
C TRP A 68 3.77 -12.86 -4.37
N LEU A 69 4.98 -13.12 -4.87
CA LEU A 69 6.18 -12.41 -4.47
C LEU A 69 6.09 -10.92 -4.81
N LEU A 70 5.54 -10.56 -5.97
CA LEU A 70 5.26 -9.17 -6.31
C LEU A 70 4.30 -8.51 -5.32
N CYS A 71 3.20 -9.18 -4.93
CA CYS A 71 2.28 -8.66 -3.92
C CYS A 71 2.99 -8.39 -2.59
N MET A 72 3.70 -9.40 -2.07
CA MET A 72 4.41 -9.27 -0.79
C MET A 72 5.46 -8.16 -0.86
N TYR A 73 6.26 -8.11 -1.92
CA TYR A 73 7.24 -7.04 -2.12
C TYR A 73 6.60 -5.65 -2.12
N SER A 74 5.48 -5.50 -2.84
CA SER A 74 4.77 -4.23 -3.00
C SER A 74 4.12 -3.73 -1.70
N VAL A 75 3.88 -4.62 -0.73
CA VAL A 75 3.40 -4.26 0.62
C VAL A 75 4.55 -4.05 1.59
N PHE A 76 5.50 -4.98 1.66
CA PHE A 76 6.54 -4.95 2.70
C PHE A 76 7.56 -3.82 2.50
N ILE A 77 7.86 -3.42 1.27
CA ILE A 77 8.75 -2.28 1.04
C ILE A 77 8.19 -0.98 1.62
N PRO A 78 7.00 -0.50 1.21
CA PRO A 78 6.49 0.73 1.80
C PRO A 78 6.27 0.57 3.31
N LEU A 79 5.91 -0.64 3.77
CA LEU A 79 5.63 -0.88 5.19
C LEU A 79 6.89 -0.83 6.04
N SER A 80 8.06 -1.13 5.45
CA SER A 80 9.35 -0.92 6.10
C SER A 80 9.72 0.55 6.30
N THR A 81 8.92 1.49 5.79
CA THR A 81 9.15 2.93 5.90
C THR A 81 8.06 3.69 6.68
N GLY A 82 6.96 3.01 7.04
CA GLY A 82 5.84 3.59 7.77
C GLY A 82 4.48 3.03 7.35
N ILE A 83 3.45 3.29 8.15
CA ILE A 83 2.08 2.80 7.92
C ILE A 83 1.24 3.70 7.00
N GLN A 84 1.66 4.96 6.85
CA GLN A 84 0.95 5.99 6.08
C GLN A 84 0.71 5.59 4.63
N SER A 85 -0.49 5.93 4.14
CA SER A 85 -1.01 5.68 2.80
C SER A 85 -1.08 4.21 2.36
N MET A 86 -0.95 3.24 3.26
CA MET A 86 -0.92 1.81 2.88
C MET A 86 -2.07 1.37 1.97
N PRO A 87 -3.35 1.71 2.25
CA PRO A 87 -4.46 1.31 1.39
C PRO A 87 -4.25 1.73 -0.08
N ARG A 88 -3.69 2.91 -0.32
CA ARG A 88 -3.41 3.42 -1.68
C ARG A 88 -2.34 2.60 -2.40
N TYR A 89 -1.34 2.13 -1.67
CA TYR A 89 -0.27 1.28 -2.22
C TYR A 89 -0.76 -0.12 -2.53
N ILE A 90 -1.66 -0.66 -1.70
CA ILE A 90 -2.18 -2.02 -1.86
C ILE A 90 -3.18 -2.11 -3.00
N LEU A 91 -4.09 -1.14 -3.12
CA LEU A 91 -5.17 -1.19 -4.11
C LEU A 91 -4.69 -1.20 -5.57
N VAL A 92 -3.46 -0.74 -5.86
CA VAL A 92 -2.90 -0.73 -7.22
C VAL A 92 -2.19 -2.03 -7.59
N ILE A 93 -2.05 -2.98 -6.66
CA ILE A 93 -1.33 -4.24 -6.88
C ILE A 93 -2.14 -5.10 -7.84
N PHE A 94 -1.77 -5.12 -9.13
CA PHE A 94 -2.59 -5.78 -10.17
C PHE A 94 -2.92 -7.27 -9.90
N PRO A 95 -2.05 -8.12 -9.30
CA PRO A 95 -2.41 -9.50 -9.04
C PRO A 95 -3.56 -9.65 -8.04
N LEU A 96 -3.86 -8.62 -7.25
CA LEU A 96 -5.05 -8.56 -6.42
C LEU A 96 -6.32 -8.75 -7.25
N TYR A 97 -6.40 -8.09 -8.41
CA TYR A 97 -7.56 -8.17 -9.30
C TYR A 97 -7.69 -9.55 -9.93
N ILE A 98 -6.56 -10.18 -10.28
CA ILE A 98 -6.53 -11.58 -10.77
C ILE A 98 -7.05 -12.54 -9.69
N LEU A 99 -6.67 -12.30 -8.42
CA LEU A 99 -7.14 -13.08 -7.28
C LEU A 99 -8.66 -13.00 -7.14
N PHE A 100 -9.21 -11.79 -7.14
CA PHE A 100 -10.64 -11.57 -6.98
C PHE A 100 -11.44 -12.09 -8.18
N ALA A 101 -10.87 -12.05 -9.39
CA ALA A 101 -11.47 -12.70 -10.56
C ALA A 101 -11.58 -14.22 -10.39
N ASP A 102 -10.50 -14.90 -9.97
CA ASP A 102 -10.53 -16.36 -9.73
C ASP A 102 -11.55 -16.77 -8.65
N ILE A 103 -11.75 -15.92 -7.63
CA ILE A 103 -12.70 -16.16 -6.54
C ILE A 103 -14.14 -15.90 -7.00
N SER A 104 -14.38 -14.80 -7.70
CA SER A 104 -15.71 -14.33 -8.07
C SER A 104 -16.41 -15.23 -9.08
N LYS A 105 -15.66 -15.85 -10.02
CA LYS A 105 -16.14 -16.77 -11.08
C LYS A 105 -17.32 -16.25 -11.95
N ASN A 106 -17.73 -15.00 -11.75
CA ASN A 106 -18.85 -14.35 -12.40
C ASN A 106 -18.43 -12.93 -12.78
N ARG A 107 -18.54 -12.63 -14.06
CA ARG A 107 -18.15 -11.35 -14.66
C ARG A 107 -18.81 -10.15 -13.96
N MET A 108 -20.06 -10.28 -13.52
CA MET A 108 -20.74 -9.17 -12.83
C MET A 108 -20.05 -8.80 -11.52
N SER A 109 -19.63 -9.78 -10.71
CA SER A 109 -18.98 -9.46 -9.43
C SER A 109 -17.52 -9.04 -9.61
N GLU A 110 -16.83 -9.52 -10.66
CA GLU A 110 -15.53 -8.99 -11.09
C GLU A 110 -15.60 -7.49 -11.42
N ASP A 111 -16.59 -7.10 -12.22
CA ASP A 111 -16.83 -5.71 -12.60
C ASP A 111 -17.14 -4.85 -11.37
N ILE A 112 -17.97 -5.37 -10.43
CA ILE A 112 -18.28 -4.68 -9.16
C ILE A 112 -17.03 -4.48 -8.30
N PHE A 113 -16.19 -5.52 -8.12
CA PHE A 113 -14.96 -5.40 -7.33
C PHE A 113 -13.97 -4.43 -7.96
N THR A 114 -13.82 -4.50 -9.28
CA THR A 114 -12.93 -3.60 -10.03
C THR A 114 -13.40 -2.15 -9.91
N LEU A 115 -14.69 -1.90 -10.08
CA LEU A 115 -15.29 -0.58 -9.91
C LEU A 115 -15.12 -0.07 -8.47
N PHE A 116 -15.36 -0.93 -7.48
CA PHE A 116 -15.18 -0.58 -6.07
C PHE A 116 -13.74 -0.16 -5.76
N PHE A 117 -12.74 -0.95 -6.18
CA PHE A 117 -11.33 -0.59 -5.96
C PHE A 117 -10.91 0.66 -6.74
N ALA A 118 -11.40 0.84 -7.96
CA ALA A 118 -11.12 2.04 -8.75
C ALA A 118 -11.67 3.30 -8.08
N ILE A 119 -12.91 3.24 -7.57
CA ILE A 119 -13.55 4.35 -6.85
C ILE A 119 -12.80 4.63 -5.53
N MET A 120 -12.51 3.59 -4.74
CA MET A 120 -11.71 3.75 -3.51
C MET A 120 -10.36 4.41 -3.79
N GLN A 121 -9.66 3.98 -4.85
CA GLN A 121 -8.39 4.57 -5.23
C GLN A 121 -8.54 6.05 -5.63
N GLY A 122 -9.62 6.40 -6.33
CA GLY A 122 -9.95 7.79 -6.65
C GLY A 122 -10.15 8.64 -5.39
N PHE A 123 -10.95 8.17 -4.44
CA PHE A 123 -11.17 8.87 -3.16
C PHE A 123 -9.89 9.04 -2.35
N LEU A 124 -9.07 7.98 -2.24
CA LEU A 124 -7.78 8.05 -1.56
C LEU A 124 -6.83 9.01 -2.30
N MET A 125 -6.87 9.09 -3.63
CA MET A 125 -6.05 10.08 -4.34
C MET A 125 -6.49 11.51 -4.00
N VAL A 126 -7.80 11.79 -3.99
CA VAL A 126 -8.35 13.10 -3.63
C VAL A 126 -7.96 13.50 -2.20
N PHE A 127 -8.09 12.58 -1.25
CA PHE A 127 -7.70 12.84 0.14
C PHE A 127 -6.22 13.16 0.27
N TRP A 128 -5.35 12.54 -0.54
CA TRP A 128 -3.92 12.74 -0.46
C TRP A 128 -3.55 14.11 -1.04
N THR A 129 -4.18 14.48 -2.17
CA THR A 129 -3.97 15.80 -2.78
C THR A 129 -4.47 16.95 -1.90
N ASN A 130 -5.49 16.70 -1.06
CA ASN A 130 -6.05 17.70 -0.15
C ASN A 130 -5.38 17.69 1.24
N SER A 131 -4.31 16.92 1.41
CA SER A 131 -3.63 16.82 2.70
C SER A 131 -4.59 16.42 3.83
N PHE A 132 -5.39 15.37 3.58
CA PHE A 132 -6.28 14.82 4.60
C PHE A 132 -5.53 13.82 5.50
N ASN A 133 -5.69 13.96 6.83
CA ASN A 133 -4.97 13.18 7.84
C ASN A 133 -5.11 11.65 7.74
N LEU A 134 -6.08 11.15 6.97
CA LEU A 134 -6.25 9.70 6.77
C LEU A 134 -5.05 9.05 6.06
N ILE A 135 -4.33 9.80 5.21
CA ILE A 135 -3.37 9.21 4.26
C ILE A 135 -2.13 10.07 3.97
N ILE A 136 -1.85 11.09 4.78
CA ILE A 136 -0.55 11.79 4.75
C ILE A 136 0.41 11.13 5.72
#